data_AF-A0A2V8N8N0-F1
#
_entry.id   AF-A0A2V8N8N0-F1
#
_cell.length_a   1.000
_cell.length_b   1.000
_cell.length_c   1.000
_cell.angle_alpha   90.00
_cell.angle_beta   90.00
_cell.angle_gamma   90.00
#
_symmetry.space_group_name_H-M   'P 1'
#
loop_
_entity.id
_entity.type
_entity.pdbx_description
1 polymer ?
#
loop_
_entity_poly.entity_id
_entity_poly.type
_entity_poly.pdbx_seq_one_letter_code
_entity_poly.pdbx_strand_id
1 'polypeptide(L)'
;MTGTEAAHFCYPSGAYDLRFLPWLDEAGIISATTCDTGFASPASNRLLLPRVIDTSALSAIEFESWLTGVSAALPRRRRRKLKEQAA
;
A
#
# COMPACT_ATOMS: atom_id res chain seq x y z
N MET A 1 22.74 -7.73 -9.74
CA MET A 1 22.58 -8.28 -8.37
C MET A 1 22.96 -7.19 -7.40
N THR A 2 22.11 -6.82 -6.44
CA THR A 2 22.33 -5.70 -5.51
C THR A 2 23.34 -6.02 -4.40
N GLY A 3 23.71 -7.30 -4.23
CA GLY A 3 24.61 -7.75 -3.16
C GLY A 3 23.93 -7.86 -1.79
N THR A 4 22.61 -7.67 -1.73
CA THR A 4 21.79 -7.74 -0.52
C THR A 4 20.68 -8.78 -0.68
N GLU A 5 20.29 -9.40 0.43
CA GLU A 5 19.14 -10.30 0.46
C GLU A 5 17.83 -9.52 0.38
N ALA A 6 16.90 -10.00 -0.45
CA ALA A 6 15.59 -9.38 -0.64
C ALA A 6 14.63 -9.81 0.48
N ALA A 7 14.66 -9.12 1.62
CA ALA A 7 13.86 -9.46 2.79
C ALA A 7 12.42 -8.87 2.77
N HIS A 8 12.11 -8.01 1.80
CA HIS A 8 10.84 -7.28 1.72
C HIS A 8 10.15 -7.51 0.38
N PHE A 9 8.83 -7.71 0.43
CA PHE A 9 8.01 -7.96 -0.75
C PHE A 9 7.05 -6.81 -1.05
N CYS A 10 6.74 -6.59 -2.31
CA CYS A 10 5.74 -5.61 -2.75
C CYS A 10 4.77 -6.34 -3.67
N TYR A 11 3.50 -6.43 -3.28
CA TYR A 11 2.51 -7.10 -4.11
C TYR A 11 2.30 -6.29 -5.40
N PRO A 12 2.54 -6.88 -6.59
CA PRO A 12 2.26 -6.20 -7.85
C PRO A 12 0.80 -5.79 -7.93
N SER A 13 0.57 -4.51 -8.26
CA SER A 13 -0.79 -3.91 -8.26
C SER A 13 -1.54 -4.00 -6.92
N GLY A 14 -0.88 -4.42 -5.84
CA GLY A 14 -1.50 -4.74 -4.56
C GLY A 14 -2.41 -5.97 -4.58
N ALA A 15 -2.30 -6.83 -5.59
CA ALA A 15 -3.09 -8.05 -5.68
C ALA A 15 -2.48 -9.14 -4.79
N TYR A 16 -3.26 -9.66 -3.85
CA TYR A 16 -2.84 -10.72 -2.94
C TYR A 16 -3.98 -11.67 -2.60
N ASP A 17 -3.60 -12.84 -2.09
CA ASP A 17 -4.47 -13.83 -1.47
C ASP A 17 -3.82 -14.30 -0.16
N LEU A 18 -4.62 -14.64 0.86
CA LEU A 18 -4.09 -15.10 2.14
C LEU A 18 -3.25 -16.38 2.02
N ARG A 19 -3.48 -17.18 0.97
CA ARG A 19 -2.67 -18.37 0.65
C ARG A 19 -1.22 -18.04 0.30
N PHE A 20 -0.90 -16.78 -0.02
CA PHE A 20 0.48 -16.37 -0.32
C PHE A 20 1.31 -16.14 0.94
N LEU A 21 0.67 -15.89 2.09
CA LEU A 21 1.39 -15.56 3.32
C LEU A 21 2.35 -16.66 3.77
N PRO A 22 1.95 -17.95 3.79
CA PRO A 22 2.88 -19.03 4.12
C PRO A 22 4.06 -19.11 3.16
N TRP A 23 3.84 -18.88 1.85
CA TRP A 23 4.92 -18.91 0.85
C TRP A 23 5.95 -17.80 1.06
N LEU A 24 5.51 -16.61 1.45
CA LEU A 24 6.41 -15.50 1.77
C LEU A 24 7.20 -15.77 3.05
N ASP A 25 6.56 -16.36 4.06
CA ASP A 25 7.22 -16.74 5.32
C ASP A 25 8.28 -17.83 5.07
N GLU A 26 7.94 -18.88 4.31
CA GLU A 26 8.87 -19.94 3.88
C GLU A 26 10.04 -19.39 3.05
N ALA A 27 9.81 -18.33 2.27
CA ALA A 27 10.83 -17.64 1.50
C ALA A 27 11.68 -16.64 2.33
N GLY A 28 11.44 -16.51 3.63
CA GLY A 28 12.20 -15.62 4.53
C GLY A 28 11.83 -14.14 4.43
N ILE A 29 10.69 -13.79 3.84
CA ILE A 29 10.23 -12.41 3.73
C ILE A 29 9.71 -11.90 5.08
N ILE A 30 10.25 -10.78 5.55
CA ILE A 30 9.95 -10.25 6.89
C ILE A 30 8.90 -9.14 6.91
N SER A 31 8.59 -8.55 5.74
CA SER A 31 7.42 -7.70 5.55
C SER A 31 7.02 -7.57 4.08
N ALA A 32 5.75 -7.26 3.84
CA ALA A 32 5.24 -7.01 2.51
C ALA A 32 4.22 -5.86 2.46
N THR A 33 4.20 -5.10 1.36
CA THR A 33 3.31 -3.94 1.18
C THR A 33 2.22 -4.20 0.13
N THR A 34 0.97 -3.84 0.45
CA THR A 34 -0.20 -3.97 -0.44
C THR A 34 -0.57 -2.62 -1.07
N CYS A 35 -1.67 -2.52 -1.82
CA CYS A 35 -2.25 -1.23 -2.23
C CYS A 35 -3.44 -0.79 -1.37
N ASP A 36 -3.67 -1.45 -0.23
CA ASP A 36 -4.72 -1.05 0.69
C ASP A 36 -4.34 0.30 1.30
N THR A 37 -5.21 1.30 1.12
CA THR A 37 -4.89 2.66 1.54
C THR A 37 -4.93 2.79 3.05
N GLY A 38 -3.82 3.15 3.69
CA GLY A 38 -3.80 3.38 5.14
C GLY A 38 -2.39 3.46 5.70
N PHE A 39 -2.30 3.52 7.02
CA PHE A 39 -1.04 3.53 7.76
C PHE A 39 -0.74 2.17 8.35
N ALA A 40 0.50 1.73 8.17
CA ALA A 40 1.04 0.60 8.91
C ALA A 40 1.16 0.97 10.40
N SER A 41 0.88 -0.01 11.24
CA SER A 41 1.05 0.07 12.69
C SER A 41 1.64 -1.23 13.21
N PRO A 42 2.14 -1.28 14.47
CA PRO A 42 2.58 -2.54 15.07
C PRO A 42 1.50 -3.64 15.14
N ALA A 43 0.22 -3.26 15.04
CA ALA A 43 -0.91 -4.21 15.00
C ALA A 43 -1.21 -4.72 13.58
N SER A 44 -0.58 -4.16 12.55
CA SER A 44 -0.78 -4.60 11.16
C SER A 44 -0.11 -5.96 10.93
N ASN A 45 -0.73 -6.82 10.12
CA ASN A 45 -0.04 -8.01 9.63
C ASN A 45 1.16 -7.56 8.79
N ARG A 46 2.36 -8.00 9.19
CA ARG A 46 3.64 -7.57 8.58
C ARG A 46 3.74 -7.93 7.10
N LEU A 47 3.02 -8.94 6.64
CA LEU A 47 2.99 -9.38 5.25
C LEU A 47 1.81 -8.78 4.46
N LEU A 48 1.06 -7.84 5.04
CA LEU A 48 -0.06 -7.14 4.42
C LEU A 48 -0.08 -5.65 4.83
N LEU A 49 1.08 -4.99 4.82
CA LEU A 49 1.19 -3.60 5.24
C LEU A 49 0.44 -2.67 4.27
N PRO A 50 -0.49 -1.83 4.76
CA PRO A 50 -1.16 -0.83 3.94
C PRO A 50 -0.19 0.29 3.54
N ARG A 51 -0.52 1.03 2.48
CA ARG A 51 0.28 2.16 2.01
C ARG A 51 -0.59 3.27 1.42
N VAL A 52 -0.09 4.50 1.49
CA VAL A 52 -0.66 5.62 0.72
C VAL A 52 -0.11 5.57 -0.70
N ILE A 53 -0.98 5.65 -1.71
CA ILE A 53 -0.57 5.65 -3.12
C ILE A 53 -0.50 7.10 -3.61
N ASP A 54 0.72 7.61 -3.76
CA ASP A 54 1.07 8.93 -4.26
C ASP A 54 1.02 9.01 -5.80
N THR A 55 -0.16 8.75 -6.37
CA THR A 55 -0.36 8.95 -7.81
C THR A 55 -0.35 10.43 -8.17
N SER A 56 -0.02 10.79 -9.40
CA SER A 56 -0.12 12.17 -9.92
C SER A 56 -1.52 12.80 -9.83
N ALA A 57 -2.56 11.99 -9.64
CA ALA A 57 -3.93 12.46 -9.41
C ALA A 57 -4.19 12.91 -7.96
N LEU A 58 -3.27 12.66 -7.03
CA LEU A 58 -3.37 13.09 -5.63
C LEU A 58 -2.89 14.54 -5.53
N SER A 59 -3.75 15.43 -5.04
CA SER A 59 -3.36 16.83 -4.84
C SER A 59 -2.36 16.98 -3.70
N ALA A 60 -1.59 18.08 -3.72
CA ALA A 60 -0.64 18.38 -2.65
C ALA A 60 -1.30 18.41 -1.25
N ILE A 61 -2.51 18.98 -1.15
CA ILE A 61 -3.25 19.04 0.12
C ILE A 61 -3.73 17.65 0.58
N GLU A 62 -4.12 16.76 -0.34
CA GLU A 62 -4.48 15.39 0.01
C GLU A 62 -3.26 14.58 0.45
N PHE A 63 -2.11 14.81 -0.18
CA PHE A 63 -0.85 14.20 0.23
C PHE A 63 -0.42 14.67 1.62
N GLU A 64 -0.44 15.98 1.88
CA GLU A 64 -0.16 16.56 3.20
C GLU A 64 -1.15 16.06 4.27
N SER A 65 -2.44 15.97 3.94
CA SER A 65 -3.43 15.44 4.87
C SER A 65 -3.23 13.96 5.16
N TRP A 66 -2.66 13.19 4.22
CA TRP A 66 -2.12 11.88 4.54
C TRP A 66 -0.94 12.02 5.48
N LEU A 67 0.15 12.69 5.14
CA LEU A 67 1.35 12.79 6.00
C LEU A 67 1.06 13.21 7.46
N THR A 68 0.10 14.11 7.66
CA THR A 68 -0.30 14.62 8.99
C THR A 68 -1.31 13.72 9.72
N GLY A 69 -1.81 12.67 9.08
CA GLY A 69 -2.77 11.71 9.64
C GLY A 69 -4.23 12.13 9.52
N VAL A 70 -4.52 13.36 9.10
CA VAL A 70 -5.90 13.90 8.98
C VAL A 70 -6.75 13.04 8.03
N SER A 71 -6.21 12.60 6.90
CA SER A 71 -6.91 11.75 5.94
C SER A 71 -7.38 10.41 6.54
N ALA A 72 -6.63 9.86 7.51
CA ALA A 72 -6.99 8.59 8.14
C ALA A 72 -8.16 8.72 9.13
N ALA A 73 -8.40 9.92 9.66
CA ALA A 73 -9.51 10.22 10.56
C ALA A 73 -10.81 10.58 9.81
N LEU A 74 -10.71 10.92 8.52
CA LEU A 74 -11.86 11.28 7.69
C LEU A 74 -12.54 10.03 7.10
N PRO A 75 -13.88 10.04 6.91
CA PRO A 75 -14.56 8.99 6.18
C PRO A 75 -13.95 8.81 4.79
N ARG A 76 -13.66 7.56 4.41
CA ARG A 76 -13.08 7.26 3.10
C ARG A 76 -13.98 7.79 1.98
N ARG A 77 -13.53 8.86 1.31
CA ARG A 77 -14.18 9.33 0.08
C ARG A 77 -13.98 8.26 -0.98
N ARG A 78 -15.08 7.78 -1.57
CA ARG A 78 -14.99 6.86 -2.71
C ARG A 78 -14.24 7.58 -3.82
N ARG A 79 -13.10 7.01 -4.26
CA ARG A 79 -12.26 7.60 -5.32
C ARG A 79 -13.15 7.88 -6.53
N ARG A 80 -13.27 9.15 -6.93
CA ARG A 80 -14.02 9.52 -8.14
C ARG A 80 -13.32 8.84 -9.30
N LYS A 81 -14.00 7.91 -9.99
CA LYS A 81 -13.48 7.36 -11.24
C LYS A 81 -13.20 8.54 -12.17
N LEU A 82 -11.96 8.72 -12.59
CA LEU A 82 -11.66 9.62 -13.69
C LEU A 82 -12.46 9.08 -14.87
N LYS A 83 -13.25 9.94 -15.53
CA LYS A 83 -13.76 9.60 -16.86
C LYS A 83 -12.52 9.46 -17.74
N GLU A 84 -12.35 8.31 -18.39
CA GLU A 84 -11.44 8.24 -19.54
C GLU A 84 -11.86 9.36 -20.50
N GLN A 85 -11.01 10.37 -20.65
CA GLN A 85 -11.12 11.27 -21.78
C GLN A 85 -10.69 10.43 -22.98
N ALA A 86 -11.69 9.96 -23.73
CA ALA A 86 -11.48 9.52 -25.10
C ALA A 86 -10.84 10.69 -25.87
N ALA A 87 -9.60 10.48 -26.31
CA ALA A 87 -8.93 11.23 -27.36
C ALA A 87 -8.19 10.21 -28.22
#